data_AF-A0A7S0FAV9-F1
#
_entry.id   AF-A0A7S0FAV9-F1
#
_cell.length_a   1.000
_cell.length_b   1.000
_cell.length_c   1.000
_cell.angle_alpha   90.00
_cell.angle_beta   90.00
_cell.angle_gamma   90.00
#
_symmetry.space_group_name_H-M   'P 1'
#
loop_
_entity.id
_entity.type
_entity.pdbx_description
1 polymer ?
#
loop_
_entity_poly.entity_id
_entity_poly.type
_entity_poly.pdbx_seq_one_letter_code
_entity_poly.pdbx_strand_id
1 'polypeptide(L)'
;RWAVRLGLALCREYNRGRGRAAGKTSQHRTQQVLEWLRDHEPHFRRQRRTPVEVKHLAMPDKFKQAANSVEAYRDYYYSKRRTMPMVWPPGQMPHWWEARRRAA
;
A
#
# COMPACT_ATOMS: atom_id res chain seq x y z
N ARG A 1 1.63 -1.57 17.09
CA ARG A 1 1.48 -0.18 16.55
C ARG A 1 1.59 0.03 15.01
N TRP A 2 2.42 -0.68 14.24
CA TRP A 2 2.55 -0.41 12.79
C TRP A 2 1.23 -0.49 12.00
N ALA A 3 0.41 -1.51 12.26
CA ALA A 3 -0.85 -1.74 11.56
C ALA A 3 -1.85 -0.57 11.72
N VAL A 4 -1.98 -0.03 12.95
CA VAL A 4 -2.84 1.13 13.21
C VAL A 4 -2.35 2.37 12.47
N ARG A 5 -1.03 2.63 12.51
CA ARG A 5 -0.43 3.76 11.78
C ARG A 5 -0.68 3.67 10.27
N LEU A 6 -0.46 2.49 9.69
CA LEU A 6 -0.74 2.24 8.28
C LEU A 6 -2.23 2.42 7.98
N GLY A 7 -3.11 1.79 8.76
CA GLY A 7 -4.55 1.85 8.57
C GLY A 7 -5.09 3.29 8.59
N LEU A 8 -4.63 4.11 9.55
CA LEU A 8 -5.01 5.53 9.61
C LEU A 8 -4.49 6.33 8.41
N ALA A 9 -3.28 6.02 7.92
CA ALA A 9 -2.77 6.64 6.70
C ALA A 9 -3.61 6.28 5.48
N LEU A 10 -4.04 5.02 5.36
CA LEU A 10 -4.95 4.58 4.29
C LEU A 10 -6.33 5.25 4.38
N CYS A 11 -6.86 5.41 5.59
CA CYS A 11 -8.12 6.14 5.80
C CYS A 11 -8.00 7.61 5.37
N ARG A 12 -6.89 8.27 5.71
CA ARG A 12 -6.61 9.64 5.25
C ARG A 12 -6.53 9.72 3.73
N GLU A 13 -5.84 8.78 3.09
CA GLU A 13 -5.72 8.74 1.63
C GLU A 13 -7.08 8.55 0.96
N TYR A 14 -7.89 7.62 1.46
CA TYR A 14 -9.26 7.41 0.97
C TYR A 14 -10.12 8.67 1.11
N ASN A 15 -10.06 9.32 2.27
CA ASN A 15 -10.82 10.52 2.58
C ASN A 15 -10.35 11.77 1.83
N ARG A 16 -9.12 11.77 1.27
CA ARG A 16 -8.58 12.86 0.45
C ARG A 16 -8.78 12.62 -1.05
N GLY A 17 -8.66 11.37 -1.48
CA GLY A 17 -8.67 10.98 -2.89
C GLY A 17 -10.00 10.38 -3.34
N ARG A 18 -9.95 9.09 -3.72
CA ARG A 18 -11.02 8.39 -4.45
C ARG A 18 -12.40 8.43 -3.78
N GLY A 19 -12.47 8.46 -2.45
CA GLY A 19 -13.75 8.58 -1.75
C GLY A 19 -14.44 9.91 -2.05
N ARG A 20 -13.70 11.02 -1.92
CA ARG A 20 -14.22 12.37 -2.19
C ARG A 20 -14.49 12.61 -3.66
N ALA A 21 -13.61 12.13 -4.55
CA ALA A 21 -13.81 12.21 -6.00
C ALA A 21 -15.10 11.49 -6.45
N ALA A 22 -15.51 10.44 -5.73
CA ALA A 22 -16.77 9.72 -5.96
C ALA A 22 -17.97 10.32 -5.18
N GLY A 23 -17.87 11.57 -4.69
CA GLY A 23 -18.95 12.26 -3.97
C GLY A 23 -19.21 11.75 -2.55
N LYS A 24 -18.38 10.84 -2.01
CA LYS A 24 -18.57 10.36 -0.64
C LYS A 24 -18.11 11.42 0.35
N THR A 25 -19.04 11.86 1.20
CA THR A 25 -18.78 12.87 2.22
C THR A 25 -18.40 12.29 3.58
N SER A 26 -18.76 11.02 3.81
CA SER A 26 -18.48 10.29 5.05
C SER A 26 -17.02 9.83 5.13
N GLN A 27 -16.52 9.75 6.36
CA GLN A 27 -15.19 9.19 6.63
C GLN A 27 -15.16 7.69 6.37
N HIS A 28 -13.97 7.16 6.10
CA HIS A 28 -13.76 5.71 5.99
C HIS A 28 -14.23 5.00 7.26
N ARG A 29 -15.14 4.02 7.14
CA ARG A 29 -15.81 3.37 8.28
C ARG A 29 -14.85 2.76 9.31
N THR A 30 -13.71 2.23 8.85
CA THR A 30 -12.68 1.63 9.72
C THR A 30 -11.87 2.68 10.50
N GLN A 31 -11.92 3.96 10.13
CA GLN A 31 -11.10 5.00 10.76
C GLN A 31 -11.40 5.12 12.26
N GLN A 32 -12.68 5.14 12.65
CA GLN A 32 -13.10 5.25 14.04
C GLN A 32 -12.53 4.10 14.90
N VAL A 33 -12.57 2.86 14.38
CA VAL A 33 -12.04 1.69 15.09
C VAL A 33 -10.52 1.80 15.23
N LEU A 34 -9.82 2.28 14.20
CA LEU A 34 -8.36 2.44 14.24
C LEU A 34 -7.92 3.59 15.17
N GLU A 35 -8.70 4.66 15.26
CA GLU A 35 -8.47 5.75 16.22
C GLU A 35 -8.64 5.25 17.65
N TRP A 36 -9.65 4.42 17.92
CA TRP A 36 -9.80 3.79 19.23
C TRP A 36 -8.62 2.85 19.55
N LEU A 37 -8.24 1.96 18.60
CA LEU A 37 -7.12 1.02 18.76
C LEU A 37 -5.74 1.70 18.86
N ARG A 38 -5.63 2.98 18.48
CA ARG A 38 -4.41 3.78 18.68
C ARG A 38 -4.11 3.95 20.16
N ASP A 39 -5.17 4.18 20.94
CA ASP A 39 -5.08 4.52 22.36
C ASP A 39 -5.38 3.30 23.24
N HIS A 40 -6.03 2.28 22.68
CA HIS A 40 -6.41 1.03 23.36
C HIS A 40 -5.73 -0.16 22.70
N GLU A 41 -4.42 -0.34 22.92
CA GLU A 41 -3.67 -1.46 22.34
C GLU A 41 -4.07 -2.77 23.05
N PRO A 42 -4.74 -3.71 22.36
CA PRO A 42 -5.16 -4.96 22.96
C PRO A 42 -3.95 -5.80 23.41
N HIS A 43 -4.08 -6.41 24.59
CA HIS A 43 -3.03 -7.25 25.16
C HIS A 43 -3.08 -8.66 24.56
N PHE A 44 -2.33 -8.87 23.48
CA PHE A 44 -2.21 -10.18 22.85
C PHE A 44 -0.91 -10.87 23.24
N ARG A 45 -0.98 -12.18 23.48
CA ARG A 45 0.23 -13.01 23.54
C ARG A 45 0.90 -12.98 22.17
N ARG A 46 2.12 -12.43 22.10
CA ARG A 46 2.93 -12.46 20.87
C ARG A 46 3.29 -13.91 20.56
N GLN A 47 2.60 -14.48 19.59
CA GLN A 47 2.99 -15.75 18.99
C GLN A 47 4.09 -15.52 17.95
N ARG A 48 4.86 -16.56 17.65
CA ARG A 48 5.85 -16.51 16.57
C ARG A 48 5.11 -16.27 15.26
N ARG A 49 5.43 -15.17 14.58
CA ARG A 49 4.89 -14.90 13.24
C ARG A 49 5.58 -15.82 12.25
N THR A 50 4.82 -16.38 11.32
CA THR A 50 5.41 -17.02 10.14
C THR A 50 6.17 -15.96 9.35
N PRO A 51 7.45 -16.19 9.01
CA PRO A 51 8.18 -15.31 8.11
C PRO A 51 7.44 -15.18 6.77
N VAL A 52 7.50 -13.99 6.17
CA VAL A 52 6.99 -13.82 4.81
C VAL A 52 7.94 -14.55 3.86
N GLU A 53 7.48 -15.65 3.29
CA GLU A 53 8.15 -16.37 2.21
C GLU A 53 7.75 -15.80 0.85
N VAL A 54 8.58 -16.07 -0.15
CA VAL A 54 8.38 -15.68 -1.56
C VAL A 54 7.00 -16.12 -2.07
N LYS A 55 6.55 -17.32 -1.68
CA LYS A 55 5.23 -17.87 -2.06
C LYS A 55 4.06 -17.03 -1.56
N HIS A 56 4.24 -16.25 -0.49
CA HIS A 56 3.20 -15.39 0.09
C HIS A 56 3.02 -14.06 -0.66
N LEU A 57 3.87 -13.73 -1.64
CA LEU A 57 3.71 -12.52 -2.44
C LEU A 57 2.53 -12.66 -3.41
N ALA A 58 1.54 -11.77 -3.30
CA ALA A 58 0.34 -11.75 -4.13
C ALA A 58 0.60 -11.08 -5.49
N MET A 59 1.45 -11.71 -6.31
CA MET A 59 1.83 -11.27 -7.66
C MET A 59 2.24 -12.47 -8.53
N PRO A 60 2.35 -12.32 -9.87
CA PRO A 60 2.86 -13.38 -10.73
C PRO A 60 4.30 -13.79 -10.39
N ASP A 61 4.62 -15.07 -10.55
CA ASP A 61 5.90 -15.66 -10.10
C ASP A 61 7.15 -15.00 -10.70
N LYS A 62 7.07 -14.54 -11.95
CA LYS A 62 8.17 -13.84 -12.62
C LYS A 62 8.65 -12.57 -11.91
N PHE A 63 7.86 -11.98 -11.03
CA PHE A 63 8.24 -10.80 -10.24
C PHE A 63 8.72 -11.13 -8.84
N LYS A 64 8.52 -12.37 -8.37
CA LYS A 64 8.86 -12.78 -7.01
C LYS A 64 10.36 -12.99 -6.78
N GLN A 65 11.16 -12.93 -7.84
CA GLN A 65 12.62 -13.12 -7.81
C GLN A 65 13.41 -11.86 -7.42
N ALA A 66 12.74 -10.72 -7.22
CA ALA A 66 13.42 -9.48 -6.83
C ALA A 66 14.05 -9.59 -5.43
N ALA A 67 15.03 -8.71 -5.16
CA ALA A 67 15.82 -8.71 -3.92
C ALA A 67 14.96 -8.60 -2.64
N ASN A 68 13.78 -7.97 -2.73
CA ASN A 68 12.82 -7.91 -1.64
C ASN A 68 11.39 -7.71 -2.18
N SER A 69 10.40 -7.83 -1.28
CA SER A 69 8.99 -7.69 -1.63
C SER A 69 8.61 -6.32 -2.20
N VAL A 70 9.29 -5.25 -1.78
CA VAL A 70 9.04 -3.89 -2.28
C VAL A 70 9.49 -3.78 -3.74
N GLU A 71 10.68 -4.26 -4.08
CA GLU A 71 11.16 -4.29 -5.47
C GLU A 71 10.29 -5.18 -6.35
N ALA A 72 9.88 -6.35 -5.86
CA ALA A 72 8.97 -7.25 -6.58
C ALA A 72 7.67 -6.55 -6.98
N TYR A 73 7.07 -5.77 -6.05
CA TYR A 73 5.88 -4.97 -6.35
C TYR A 73 6.16 -3.81 -7.31
N ARG A 74 7.32 -3.14 -7.18
CA ARG A 74 7.73 -2.07 -8.12
C ARG A 74 7.87 -2.61 -9.54
N ASP A 75 8.50 -3.78 -9.71
CA ASP A 75 8.61 -4.48 -11.00
C ASP A 75 7.24 -4.82 -11.58
N TYR A 76 6.37 -5.41 -10.76
CA TYR A 76 5.01 -5.74 -11.15
C TYR A 76 4.25 -4.50 -11.65
N TYR A 77 4.19 -3.42 -10.88
CA TYR A 77 3.46 -2.21 -11.28
C TYR A 77 4.11 -1.51 -12.48
N TYR A 78 5.44 -1.47 -12.55
CA TYR A 78 6.14 -0.92 -13.71
C TYR A 78 5.81 -1.70 -14.98
N SER A 79 5.71 -3.03 -14.92
CA SER A 79 5.32 -3.86 -16.08
C SER A 79 3.94 -3.53 -16.63
N LYS A 80 3.00 -3.13 -15.75
CA LYS A 80 1.61 -2.81 -16.12
C LYS A 80 1.46 -1.51 -16.90
N ARG A 81 2.48 -0.64 -16.94
CA ARG A 81 2.46 0.61 -17.72
C ARG A 81 2.15 0.43 -19.21
N ARG A 82 2.40 -0.77 -19.74
CA ARG A 82 2.15 -1.12 -21.14
C ARG A 82 0.66 -1.29 -21.46
N THR A 83 -0.15 -1.63 -20.46
CA THR A 83 -1.56 -2.01 -20.65
C THR A 83 -2.52 -1.20 -19.78
N MET A 84 -2.01 -0.43 -18.82
CA MET A 84 -2.81 0.36 -17.90
C MET A 84 -2.19 1.76 -17.76
N PRO A 85 -2.97 2.83 -17.99
CA PRO A 85 -2.50 4.18 -17.74
C PRO A 85 -2.26 4.36 -16.25
N MET A 86 -1.05 4.84 -15.92
CA MET A 86 -0.64 5.09 -14.56
C MET A 86 -0.73 6.59 -14.31
N VAL A 87 -1.68 6.97 -13.47
CA VAL A 87 -1.98 8.37 -13.17
C VAL A 87 -1.63 8.64 -11.71
N TRP A 88 -0.84 9.68 -11.49
CA TRP A 88 -0.54 10.18 -10.16
C TRP A 88 -1.04 11.62 -10.03
N PRO A 89 -1.49 12.03 -8.83
CA PRO A 89 -1.68 13.44 -8.54
C PRO A 89 -0.39 14.24 -8.78
N PRO A 90 -0.48 15.55 -9.10
CA PRO A 90 0.68 16.41 -9.26
C PRO A 90 1.64 16.30 -8.07
N GLY A 91 2.94 16.09 -8.34
CA GLY A 91 3.97 15.96 -7.32
C GLY A 91 3.95 14.66 -6.51
N GLN A 92 3.03 13.73 -6.77
CA GLN A 92 2.94 12.45 -6.04
C GLN A 92 3.45 11.23 -6.81
N MET A 93 4.06 11.44 -7.99
CA MET A 93 4.72 10.37 -8.70
C MET A 93 5.88 9.81 -7.85
N PRO A 94 5.94 8.49 -7.60
CA PRO A 94 7.02 7.92 -6.80
C PRO A 94 8.37 8.07 -7.50
N HIS A 95 9.42 8.44 -6.76
CA HIS A 95 10.78 8.60 -7.29
C HIS A 95 11.29 7.36 -8.04
N TRP A 96 10.97 6.15 -7.54
CA TRP A 96 11.40 4.90 -8.16
C TRP A 96 10.77 4.68 -9.54
N TRP A 97 9.56 5.24 -9.76
CA TRP A 97 8.89 5.15 -11.05
C TRP A 97 9.61 5.99 -12.10
N GLU A 98 9.96 7.22 -11.72
CA GLU A 98 10.67 8.14 -12.60
C GLU A 98 12.09 7.65 -12.91
N ALA A 99 12.83 7.18 -11.91
CA ALA A 99 14.16 6.61 -12.10
C ALA A 99 14.15 5.46 -13.12
N ARG A 100 13.18 4.55 -13.04
CA ARG A 100 13.03 3.43 -13.98
C ARG A 100 12.59 3.87 -15.38
N ARG A 101 11.80 4.93 -15.49
CA ARG A 101 11.46 5.53 -16.79
C ARG A 101 12.65 6.15 -17.48
N ARG A 102 13.56 6.78 -16.73
CA ARG A 102 14.79 7.39 -17.27
C ARG A 102 15.84 6.35 -17.67
N ALA A 103 15.84 5.19 -17.02
CA ALA A 103 16.78 4.11 -17.28
C ALA A 103 16.35 3.12 -18.39
N ALA A 104 15.12 3.26 -18.91
CA ALA A 104 14.53 2.36 -19.91
C ALA A 104 14.46 3.04 -21.28
#